data_AF-A0AAJ2FK51-F1
#
_entry.id   AF-A0AAJ2FK51-F1
#
_cell.length_a   1.000
_cell.length_b   1.000
_cell.length_c   1.000
_cell.angle_alpha   90.00
_cell.angle_beta   90.00
_cell.angle_gamma   90.00
#
_symmetry.space_group_name_H-M   'P 1'
#
loop_
_entity.id
_entity.type
_entity.pdbx_description
1 polymer ?
#
loop_
_entity_poly.entity_id
_entity_poly.type
_entity_poly.pdbx_seq_one_letter_code
_entity_poly.pdbx_strand_id
1 'polypeptide(L)'
;MPNNSAIDTSVLITILGLMAAVWAVVPASNRLRFRLSMSWFDWGVAIGAFLLIHYLVFEQFLRSIGLYYSFGPWKWGLDKGSAVYLLLLGLGLYILLRARTPKLATGKLGTFEELVNTFLLTKRYDELFTLIEPHLFKLFKLAKHRSLLVRLIKKIRPAPFKLTLEIENGNPIFRSVNEGLIQATFRSAITKLESKLAARGCLADRARDVLKSVLNQPKFVAYLSVSHPHFCLRILAIPEVIREDFTDLFVAALIADNNSLLYSELKNNQNLNGRHRLALPTSNRIVYFLFNDITTAERLALYKPIGESVCRCIDEDLKLIDAYNLSLGYYDQSGKYRCPVYAAVKLFEIMIHEGIHQGMQDHLWLFYFTHFTDKILKQLRDQQTDDLNHEWPTPFHFLICEIVTITSNWVDDCIEVKEALISDQVSKAEGFDSQYISKQAAEALGTIIQSILMSPKIDDRFKGYVLEIILEKFRRFQSRKDADTVAHAFINSMIFGNGYLKEGYHQELRRIYKNLDHALRHDVESFDLALNAA
;
A
#
# COMPACT_ATOMS: atom_id res chain seq x y z
N MET A 1 50.89 19.70 58.44
CA MET A 1 50.47 20.19 57.10
C MET A 1 49.11 19.59 56.80
N PRO A 2 48.05 20.38 56.65
CA PRO A 2 46.74 19.86 56.27
C PRO A 2 46.71 19.67 54.75
N ASN A 3 46.47 18.44 54.30
CA ASN A 3 46.12 18.18 52.90
C ASN A 3 44.73 18.78 52.67
N ASN A 4 44.69 19.98 52.06
CA ASN A 4 43.48 20.49 51.43
C ASN A 4 43.21 19.63 50.19
N SER A 5 42.55 18.48 50.36
CA SER A 5 41.86 17.81 49.26
C SER A 5 40.55 18.55 48.99
N ALA A 6 40.67 19.75 48.41
CA ALA A 6 39.53 20.38 47.78
C ALA A 6 39.03 19.43 46.69
N ILE A 7 37.80 18.94 46.83
CA ILE A 7 37.16 18.09 45.82
C ILE A 7 36.98 18.96 44.58
N ASP A 8 37.82 18.75 43.57
CA ASP A 8 37.73 19.48 42.31
C ASP A 8 36.50 19.03 41.52
N THR A 9 35.41 19.78 41.68
CA THR A 9 34.12 19.55 41.01
C THR A 9 34.02 20.31 39.69
N SER A 10 35.04 21.11 39.32
CA SER A 10 35.03 21.93 38.10
C SER A 10 34.87 21.10 36.84
N VAL A 11 35.53 19.95 36.78
CA VAL A 11 35.45 18.98 35.67
C VAL A 11 34.03 18.42 35.54
N LEU A 12 33.38 18.07 36.66
CA LEU A 12 32.02 17.53 36.66
C LEU A 12 31.00 18.59 36.17
N ILE A 13 31.11 19.83 36.65
CA ILE A 13 30.24 20.94 36.24
C ILE A 13 30.43 21.25 34.76
N THR A 14 31.67 21.25 34.27
CA THR A 14 31.98 21.49 32.86
C THR A 14 31.35 20.42 31.95
N ILE A 15 31.43 19.15 32.36
CA ILE A 15 30.85 18.04 31.60
C ILE A 15 29.31 18.09 31.63
N LEU A 16 28.69 18.40 32.78
CA LEU A 16 27.24 18.62 32.89
C LEU A 16 26.78 19.79 32.01
N GLY A 17 27.52 20.90 32.01
CA GLY A 17 27.25 22.06 31.16
C GLY A 17 27.34 21.71 29.67
N LEU A 18 28.35 20.95 29.27
CA LEU A 18 28.50 20.47 27.89
C LEU A 18 27.34 19.53 27.50
N MET A 19 26.94 18.61 28.37
CA MET A 19 25.79 17.73 28.13
C MET A 19 24.48 18.52 27.96
N ALA A 20 24.26 19.54 28.80
CA ALA A 20 23.10 20.41 28.69
C ALA A 20 23.08 21.22 27.38
N ALA A 21 24.24 21.76 26.98
CA ALA A 21 24.39 22.49 25.72
C ALA A 21 24.13 21.58 24.51
N VAL A 22 24.70 20.37 24.49
CA VAL A 22 24.44 19.38 23.43
C VAL A 22 22.96 19.02 23.39
N TRP A 23 22.32 18.79 24.55
CA TRP A 23 20.89 18.49 24.62
C TRP A 23 19.99 19.63 24.12
N ALA A 24 20.38 20.89 24.34
CA ALA A 24 19.65 22.06 23.85
C ALA A 24 19.73 22.20 22.32
N VAL A 25 20.86 21.82 21.71
CA VAL A 25 21.08 21.87 20.26
C VAL A 25 20.37 20.69 19.54
N VAL A 26 20.08 19.60 20.24
CA VAL A 26 19.40 18.43 19.64
C VAL A 26 17.98 18.79 19.16
N PRO A 27 17.64 18.54 17.88
CA PRO A 27 16.29 18.77 17.35
C PRO A 27 15.19 18.12 18.19
N ALA A 28 14.02 18.75 18.28
CA ALA A 28 12.91 18.26 19.10
C ALA A 28 12.49 16.83 18.74
N SER A 29 12.56 16.46 17.45
CA SER A 29 12.28 15.11 16.94
C SER A 29 13.26 14.06 17.49
N ASN A 30 14.54 14.39 17.64
CA ASN A 30 15.56 13.50 18.19
C ASN A 30 15.42 13.35 19.71
N ARG A 31 15.02 14.42 20.42
CA ARG A 31 14.70 14.34 21.86
C ARG A 31 13.51 13.42 22.10
N LEU A 32 12.48 13.49 21.26
CA LEU A 32 11.32 12.61 21.32
C LEU A 32 11.68 11.14 21.06
N ARG A 33 12.47 10.89 20.01
CA ARG A 33 13.00 9.55 19.68
C ARG A 33 13.80 8.97 20.85
N PHE A 34 14.67 9.77 21.47
CA PHE A 34 15.46 9.33 22.64
C PHE A 34 14.55 8.97 23.83
N ARG A 35 13.55 9.80 24.12
CA ARG A 35 12.58 9.55 25.21
C ARG A 35 11.83 8.23 25.02
N LEU A 36 11.52 7.86 23.79
CA LEU A 36 10.80 6.63 23.45
C LEU A 36 11.69 5.38 23.39
N SER A 37 13.00 5.55 23.12
CA SER A 37 13.95 4.44 23.05
C SER A 37 14.60 4.05 24.38
N MET A 38 14.61 4.97 25.37
CA MET A 38 15.28 4.73 26.65
C MET A 38 14.49 3.71 27.48
N SER A 39 15.06 2.52 27.64
CA SER A 39 14.52 1.43 28.45
C SER A 39 14.95 1.55 29.91
N TRP A 40 14.29 0.83 30.82
CA TRP A 40 14.67 0.79 32.23
C TRP A 40 16.10 0.25 32.44
N PHE A 41 16.57 -0.64 31.56
CA PHE A 41 17.95 -1.12 31.57
C PHE A 41 18.96 0.00 31.27
N ASP A 42 18.65 0.87 30.31
CA ASP A 42 19.52 1.99 29.94
C ASP A 42 19.64 3.00 31.10
N TRP A 43 18.55 3.20 31.87
CA TRP A 43 18.59 3.96 33.12
C TRP A 43 19.43 3.29 34.20
N GLY A 44 19.36 1.96 34.32
CA GLY A 44 20.21 1.18 35.23
C GLY A 44 21.70 1.35 34.90
N VAL A 45 22.08 1.34 33.62
CA VAL A 45 23.46 1.59 33.18
C VAL A 45 23.92 3.01 33.54
N ALA A 46 23.08 4.02 33.27
CA ALA A 46 23.40 5.41 33.58
C ALA A 46 23.53 5.66 35.09
N ILE A 47 22.59 5.15 35.90
CA ILE A 47 22.63 5.25 37.37
C ILE A 47 23.82 4.47 37.92
N GLY A 48 24.09 3.28 37.40
CA GLY A 48 25.25 2.48 37.80
C GLY A 48 26.58 3.18 37.53
N ALA A 49 26.75 3.75 36.34
CA ALA A 49 27.92 4.54 35.99
C ALA A 49 28.06 5.78 36.88
N PHE A 50 26.95 6.48 37.15
CA PHE A 50 26.93 7.65 38.03
C PHE A 50 27.34 7.30 39.46
N LEU A 51 26.78 6.22 40.03
CA LEU A 51 27.13 5.74 41.37
C LEU A 51 28.59 5.31 41.45
N LEU A 52 29.12 4.66 40.42
CA LEU A 52 30.51 4.25 40.35
C LEU A 52 31.45 5.46 40.31
N ILE A 53 31.12 6.51 39.54
CA ILE A 53 31.86 7.77 39.52
C ILE A 53 31.86 8.42 40.90
N HIS A 54 30.70 8.48 41.57
CA HIS A 54 30.60 9.07 42.91
C HIS A 54 31.36 8.25 43.95
N TYR A 55 31.33 6.92 43.86
CA TYR A 55 32.11 6.04 44.73
C TYR A 55 33.62 6.30 44.60
N LEU A 56 34.13 6.57 43.39
CA LEU A 56 35.53 6.89 43.14
C LEU A 56 35.91 8.31 43.61
N VAL A 57 35.03 9.30 43.41
CA VAL A 57 35.28 10.70 43.81
C VAL A 57 35.25 10.87 45.33
N PHE A 58 34.32 10.22 46.02
CA PHE A 58 34.15 10.33 47.49
C PHE A 58 34.92 9.28 48.30
N GLU A 59 35.95 8.66 47.72
CA GLU A 59 36.76 7.62 48.38
C GLU A 59 37.28 8.04 49.76
N GLN A 60 37.80 9.27 49.90
CA GLN A 60 38.36 9.74 51.19
C GLN A 60 37.29 9.77 52.29
N PHE A 61 36.07 10.18 51.95
CA PHE A 61 34.92 10.18 52.85
C PHE A 61 34.45 8.76 53.16
N LEU A 62 34.32 7.89 52.16
CA LEU A 62 33.92 6.49 52.36
C LEU A 62 34.93 5.69 53.20
N ARG A 63 36.22 6.01 53.10
CA ARG A 63 37.26 5.46 53.97
C ARG A 63 37.10 5.89 55.42
N SER A 64 36.73 7.14 55.68
CA SER A 64 36.50 7.63 57.06
C SER A 64 35.32 6.95 57.76
N ILE A 65 34.35 6.43 57.00
CA ILE A 65 33.14 5.75 57.52
C ILE A 65 33.31 4.21 57.48
N GLY A 66 34.43 3.70 56.98
CA GLY A 66 34.70 2.25 56.90
C GLY A 66 33.91 1.49 55.82
N LEU A 67 33.24 2.21 54.91
CA LEU A 67 32.43 1.65 53.82
C LEU A 67 33.21 1.47 52.51
N TYR A 68 34.51 1.77 52.50
CA TYR A 68 35.34 1.68 51.30
C TYR A 68 35.93 0.27 51.11
N TYR A 69 35.51 -0.42 50.07
CA TYR A 69 36.10 -1.66 49.60
C TYR A 69 37.07 -1.39 48.45
N SER A 70 38.33 -1.77 48.62
CA SER A 70 39.37 -1.55 47.62
C SER A 70 39.45 -2.74 46.65
N PHE A 71 39.14 -2.51 45.37
CA PHE A 71 39.18 -3.53 44.32
C PHE A 71 40.60 -3.93 43.84
N GLY A 72 41.62 -3.72 44.68
CA GLY A 72 43.04 -3.97 44.37
C GLY A 72 43.79 -2.76 43.78
N PRO A 73 45.12 -2.86 43.58
CA PRO A 73 45.92 -1.80 42.98
C PRO A 73 45.52 -1.61 41.50
N TRP A 74 45.41 -0.35 41.06
CA TRP A 74 45.12 0.01 39.68
C TRP A 74 46.15 -0.63 38.75
N LYS A 75 45.71 -1.62 37.96
CA LYS A 75 46.56 -2.22 36.92
C LYS A 75 46.47 -1.33 35.68
N TRP A 76 47.61 -1.11 35.02
CA TRP A 76 47.77 -0.35 33.77
C TRP A 76 47.89 1.19 33.89
N GLY A 77 48.32 1.72 35.04
CA GLY A 77 48.69 3.15 35.15
C GLY A 77 47.53 4.13 35.10
N LEU A 78 46.29 3.64 35.21
CA LEU A 78 45.09 4.48 35.34
C LEU A 78 45.07 5.14 36.72
N ASP A 79 45.09 6.46 36.77
CA ASP A 79 44.78 7.21 37.98
C ASP A 79 43.26 7.35 38.16
N LYS A 80 42.83 7.84 39.32
CA LYS A 80 41.39 8.01 39.65
C LYS A 80 40.71 8.97 38.68
N GLY A 81 41.40 10.05 38.28
CA GLY A 81 40.87 11.02 37.32
C GLY A 81 40.64 10.40 35.94
N SER A 82 41.58 9.61 35.46
CA SER A 82 41.53 8.87 34.20
C SER A 82 40.45 7.81 34.20
N ALA A 83 40.20 7.15 35.33
CA ALA A 83 39.11 6.18 35.47
C ALA A 83 37.73 6.85 35.40
N VAL A 84 37.55 8.00 36.07
CA VAL A 84 36.32 8.80 35.97
C VAL A 84 36.11 9.29 34.54
N TYR A 85 37.17 9.77 33.88
CA TYR A 85 37.12 10.19 32.48
C TYR A 85 36.72 9.04 31.54
N LEU A 86 37.31 7.86 31.68
CA LEU A 86 36.95 6.68 30.87
C LEU A 86 35.52 6.21 31.08
N LEU A 87 35.00 6.27 32.32
CA LEU A 87 33.60 5.96 32.62
C LEU A 87 32.65 6.95 31.95
N LEU A 88 32.96 8.25 31.99
CA LEU A 88 32.18 9.28 31.32
C LEU A 88 32.25 9.16 29.79
N LEU A 89 33.44 8.88 29.25
CA LEU A 89 33.63 8.62 27.82
C LEU A 89 32.86 7.38 27.37
N GLY A 90 32.92 6.29 28.14
CA GLY A 90 32.17 5.06 27.88
C GLY A 90 30.66 5.26 27.94
N LEU A 91 30.18 6.02 28.93
CA LEU A 91 28.76 6.41 29.02
C LEU A 91 28.34 7.27 27.82
N GLY A 92 29.17 8.23 27.42
CA GLY A 92 28.94 9.06 26.23
C GLY A 92 28.88 8.23 24.94
N LEU A 93 29.83 7.32 24.75
CA LEU A 93 29.87 6.42 23.61
C LEU A 93 28.65 5.48 23.59
N TYR A 94 28.23 4.98 24.75
CA TYR A 94 27.04 4.15 24.92
C TYR A 94 25.77 4.91 24.54
N ILE A 95 25.59 6.15 25.02
CA ILE A 95 24.46 7.01 24.67
C ILE A 95 24.46 7.30 23.16
N LEU A 96 25.63 7.55 22.57
CA LEU A 96 25.76 7.83 21.13
C LEU A 96 25.41 6.61 20.27
N LEU A 97 25.88 5.42 20.65
CA LEU A 97 25.53 4.16 20.00
C LEU A 97 24.04 3.84 20.14
N ARG A 98 23.46 4.12 21.31
CA ARG A 98 22.02 3.93 21.57
C ARG A 98 21.16 4.90 20.79
N ALA A 99 21.58 6.17 20.69
CA ALA A 99 20.92 7.21 19.91
C ALA A 99 20.92 6.90 18.40
N ARG A 100 21.94 6.19 17.90
CA ARG A 100 22.00 5.69 16.51
C ARG A 100 21.04 4.53 16.22
N THR A 101 20.62 3.78 17.24
CA THR A 101 19.77 2.59 17.07
C THR A 101 18.53 2.63 17.99
N PRO A 102 17.66 3.65 17.88
CA PRO A 102 16.50 3.77 18.75
C PRO A 102 15.55 2.58 18.53
N LYS A 103 15.44 1.74 19.55
CA LYS A 103 14.45 0.65 19.60
C LYS A 103 13.33 1.10 20.52
N LEU A 104 12.09 1.10 20.03
CA LEU A 104 10.92 1.40 20.84
C LEU A 104 10.90 0.45 22.05
N ALA A 105 10.94 1.01 23.25
CA ALA A 105 10.80 0.22 24.47
C ALA A 105 9.35 -0.27 24.56
N THR A 106 9.15 -1.57 24.75
CA THR A 106 7.81 -2.20 24.78
C THR A 106 6.89 -1.60 25.86
N GLY A 107 7.47 -1.06 26.95
CA GLY A 107 6.73 -0.37 28.02
C GLY A 107 6.31 1.06 27.71
N LYS A 108 6.74 1.67 26.59
CA LYS A 108 6.40 3.05 26.20
C LYS A 108 5.42 3.15 25.05
N LEU A 109 4.75 2.05 24.70
CA LEU A 109 3.76 2.04 23.62
C LEU A 109 2.59 2.99 23.90
N GLY A 110 2.18 3.16 25.16
CA GLY A 110 1.13 4.13 25.52
C GLY A 110 1.55 5.59 25.28
N THR A 111 2.80 5.97 25.62
CA THR A 111 3.32 7.31 25.31
C THR A 111 3.50 7.50 23.81
N PHE A 112 3.86 6.45 23.07
CA PHE A 112 3.93 6.49 21.61
C PHE A 112 2.56 6.75 20.98
N GLU A 113 1.53 6.05 21.44
CA GLU A 113 0.13 6.22 21.02
C GLU A 113 -0.37 7.65 21.31
N GLU A 114 -0.13 8.18 22.51
CA GLU A 114 -0.50 9.54 22.87
C GLU A 114 0.14 10.59 21.96
N LEU A 115 1.43 10.41 21.62
CA LEU A 115 2.14 11.29 20.70
C LEU A 115 1.62 11.18 19.27
N VAL A 116 1.33 9.97 18.80
CA VAL A 116 0.70 9.74 17.49
C VAL A 116 -0.63 10.47 17.41
N ASN A 117 -1.51 10.28 18.39
CA ASN A 117 -2.81 10.94 18.44
C ASN A 117 -2.67 12.47 18.51
N THR A 118 -1.74 12.97 19.32
CA THR A 118 -1.47 14.42 19.42
C THR A 118 -0.99 14.99 18.09
N PHE A 119 -0.07 14.33 17.39
CA PHE A 119 0.44 14.80 16.10
C PHE A 119 -0.59 14.67 14.98
N LEU A 120 -1.43 13.64 15.03
CA LEU A 120 -2.57 13.51 14.12
C LEU A 120 -3.58 14.64 14.32
N LEU A 121 -3.94 14.96 15.56
CA LEU A 121 -4.86 16.05 15.90
C LEU A 121 -4.29 17.43 15.54
N THR A 122 -3.00 17.65 15.83
CA THR A 122 -2.31 18.92 15.53
C THR A 122 -1.83 19.05 14.08
N LYS A 123 -2.07 18.03 13.23
CA LYS A 123 -1.65 17.98 11.81
C LYS A 123 -0.14 18.17 11.59
N ARG A 124 0.70 17.80 12.56
CA ARG A 124 2.16 17.88 12.46
C ARG A 124 2.71 16.62 11.76
N TYR A 125 2.42 16.49 10.47
CA TYR A 125 2.67 15.26 9.72
C TYR A 125 4.15 14.93 9.52
N ASP A 126 5.02 15.94 9.36
CA ASP A 126 6.48 15.75 9.31
C ASP A 126 7.03 15.05 10.57
N GLU A 127 6.59 15.52 11.73
CA GLU A 127 7.01 15.00 13.02
C GLU A 127 6.43 13.61 13.28
N LEU A 128 5.19 13.40 12.84
CA LEU A 128 4.55 12.09 12.89
C LEU A 128 5.28 11.07 12.01
N PHE A 129 5.62 11.43 10.77
CA PHE A 129 6.42 10.58 9.89
C PHE A 129 7.77 10.24 10.51
N THR A 130 8.48 11.26 11.03
CA THR A 130 9.76 11.12 11.72
C THR A 130 9.64 10.19 12.94
N LEU A 131 8.49 10.17 13.61
CA LEU A 131 8.22 9.27 14.73
C LEU A 131 7.94 7.83 14.27
N ILE A 132 7.16 7.66 13.20
CA ILE A 132 6.62 6.37 12.77
C ILE A 132 7.60 5.57 11.92
N GLU A 133 8.28 6.21 10.96
CA GLU A 133 9.18 5.57 10.00
C GLU A 133 10.14 4.52 10.63
N PRO A 134 10.90 4.84 11.70
CA PRO A 134 11.86 3.89 12.29
C PRO A 134 11.21 2.76 13.11
N HIS A 135 9.91 2.88 13.42
CA HIS A 135 9.20 1.99 14.34
C HIS A 135 8.13 1.16 13.65
N LEU A 136 7.65 1.57 12.48
CA LEU A 136 6.52 0.96 11.79
C LEU A 136 6.71 -0.55 11.56
N PHE A 137 7.85 -0.98 11.01
CA PHE A 137 8.12 -2.41 10.76
C PHE A 137 8.23 -3.25 12.04
N LYS A 138 8.66 -2.63 13.15
CA LYS A 138 8.65 -3.29 14.47
C LYS A 138 7.23 -3.45 14.98
N LEU A 139 6.38 -2.43 14.81
CA LEU A 139 4.96 -2.49 15.16
C LEU A 139 4.25 -3.59 14.37
N PHE A 140 4.51 -3.70 13.06
CA PHE A 140 4.00 -4.81 12.24
C PHE A 140 4.43 -6.18 12.78
N LYS A 141 5.71 -6.34 13.15
CA LYS A 141 6.21 -7.60 13.75
C LYS A 141 5.53 -7.91 15.09
N LEU A 142 5.30 -6.90 15.93
CA LEU A 142 4.61 -7.03 17.21
C LEU A 142 3.13 -7.40 17.01
N ALA A 143 2.46 -6.77 16.06
CA ALA A 143 1.03 -7.01 15.75
C ALA A 143 0.76 -8.40 15.15
N LYS A 144 1.76 -9.04 14.51
CA LYS A 144 1.63 -10.39 13.92
C LYS A 144 1.65 -11.52 14.96
N HIS A 145 2.18 -11.32 16.16
CA HIS A 145 2.56 -12.39 17.11
C HIS A 145 1.42 -13.10 17.87
N ARG A 146 0.18 -13.14 17.35
CA ARG A 146 -0.99 -13.60 18.13
C ARG A 146 -1.46 -15.06 17.96
N SER A 147 -0.86 -15.93 17.16
CA SER A 147 -1.61 -17.13 16.68
C SER A 147 -1.24 -18.53 17.18
N LEU A 148 -0.09 -18.81 17.81
CA LEU A 148 0.29 -20.21 18.14
C LEU A 148 0.24 -20.56 19.63
N LEU A 149 0.79 -19.70 20.50
CA LEU A 149 0.88 -20.00 21.94
C LEU A 149 -0.48 -19.94 22.65
N VAL A 150 -1.37 -19.03 22.23
CA VAL A 150 -2.74 -18.92 22.78
C VAL A 150 -3.58 -20.15 22.41
N ARG A 151 -3.37 -20.74 21.22
CA ARG A 151 -4.01 -22.00 20.82
C ARG A 151 -3.47 -23.20 21.60
N LEU A 152 -2.15 -23.26 21.83
CA LEU A 152 -1.50 -24.31 22.62
C LEU A 152 -1.97 -24.33 24.08
N ILE A 153 -2.13 -23.17 24.70
CA ILE A 153 -2.57 -23.07 26.11
C ILE A 153 -4.04 -23.44 26.27
N LYS A 154 -4.91 -23.06 25.31
CA LYS A 154 -6.29 -23.57 25.29
C LYS A 154 -6.36 -25.10 25.28
N LYS A 155 -5.39 -25.77 24.65
CA LYS A 155 -5.30 -27.24 24.57
C LYS A 155 -4.72 -27.89 25.83
N ILE A 156 -3.91 -27.18 26.61
CA ILE A 156 -3.25 -27.66 27.83
C ILE A 156 -4.10 -27.39 29.10
N ARG A 157 -5.27 -26.76 28.95
CA ARG A 157 -6.15 -26.43 30.08
C ARG A 157 -6.61 -27.71 30.81
N PRO A 158 -6.27 -27.92 32.10
CA PRO A 158 -6.93 -28.96 32.89
C PRO A 158 -8.41 -28.58 33.10
N ALA A 159 -9.30 -29.57 33.06
CA ALA A 159 -10.74 -29.38 33.26
C ALA A 159 -11.03 -28.70 34.63
N PRO A 160 -12.07 -27.86 34.73
CA PRO A 160 -12.47 -27.28 36.00
C PRO A 160 -12.86 -28.38 37.00
N PHE A 161 -12.51 -28.14 38.27
CA PHE A 161 -12.67 -29.03 39.42
C PHE A 161 -14.10 -29.59 39.52
N LYS A 162 -14.25 -30.92 39.53
CA LYS A 162 -15.52 -31.56 39.91
C LYS A 162 -15.60 -31.55 41.44
N LEU A 163 -16.44 -30.67 42.00
CA LEU A 163 -16.96 -30.85 43.36
C LEU A 163 -17.95 -32.02 43.29
N THR A 164 -17.57 -33.17 43.86
CA THR A 164 -18.52 -34.24 44.12
C THR A 164 -19.28 -33.92 45.39
N LEU A 165 -20.60 -33.77 45.23
CA LEU A 165 -21.56 -33.71 46.31
C LEU A 165 -21.90 -35.14 46.72
N GLU A 166 -21.52 -35.55 47.92
CA GLU A 166 -22.02 -36.77 48.54
C GLU A 166 -22.92 -36.39 49.73
N ILE A 167 -24.06 -37.06 49.83
CA ILE A 167 -25.02 -36.89 50.91
C ILE A 167 -24.81 -38.06 51.87
N GLU A 168 -24.28 -37.77 53.05
CA GLU A 168 -24.13 -38.76 54.12
C GLU A 168 -25.04 -38.32 55.29
N ASN A 169 -25.97 -39.17 55.68
CA ASN A 169 -26.95 -38.91 56.74
C ASN A 169 -27.75 -37.60 56.58
N GLY A 170 -28.20 -37.30 55.36
CA GLY A 170 -29.13 -36.19 55.09
C GLY A 170 -28.52 -34.79 55.09
N ASN A 171 -27.22 -34.65 55.33
CA ASN A 171 -26.50 -33.37 55.21
C ASN A 171 -25.52 -33.41 54.03
N PRO A 172 -25.46 -32.36 53.18
CA PRO A 172 -24.49 -32.29 52.09
C PRO A 172 -23.08 -32.05 52.65
N ILE A 173 -22.16 -32.98 52.41
CA ILE A 173 -20.74 -32.81 52.76
C ILE A 173 -19.95 -32.57 51.48
N PHE A 174 -19.31 -31.40 51.39
CA PHE A 174 -18.41 -31.07 50.29
C PHE A 174 -17.01 -31.56 50.62
N ARG A 175 -16.52 -32.58 49.93
CA ARG A 175 -15.14 -33.07 50.08
C ARG A 175 -14.25 -32.48 48.98
N SER A 176 -13.31 -31.62 49.37
CA SER A 176 -12.23 -31.19 48.47
C SER A 176 -11.15 -32.28 48.41
N VAL A 177 -10.87 -32.81 47.21
CA VAL A 177 -9.71 -33.67 46.99
C VAL A 177 -8.44 -32.86 47.25
N ASN A 178 -7.56 -33.35 48.14
CA ASN A 178 -6.30 -32.69 48.50
C ASN A 178 -5.43 -32.46 47.25
N GLU A 179 -5.17 -31.19 46.93
CA GLU A 179 -4.21 -30.83 45.87
C GLU A 179 -2.79 -31.17 46.34
N GLY A 180 -2.06 -31.96 45.55
CA GLY A 180 -0.62 -32.11 45.78
C GLY A 180 0.10 -30.78 45.55
N LEU A 181 1.12 -30.48 46.36
CA LEU A 181 2.00 -29.30 46.24
C LEU A 181 2.50 -29.04 44.79
N ILE A 182 2.65 -30.10 44.00
CA ILE A 182 3.08 -30.05 42.60
C ILE A 182 1.99 -29.48 41.67
N GLN A 183 0.71 -29.75 41.91
CA GLN A 183 -0.39 -29.17 41.12
C GLN A 183 -0.60 -27.69 41.43
N ALA A 184 -0.47 -27.29 42.69
CA ALA A 184 -0.56 -25.88 43.10
C ALA A 184 0.59 -25.04 42.52
N THR A 185 1.82 -25.57 42.55
CA THR A 185 3.00 -24.90 41.94
C THR A 185 2.92 -24.85 40.42
N PHE A 186 2.44 -25.91 39.77
CA PHE A 186 2.22 -25.94 38.32
C PHE A 186 1.13 -24.95 37.87
N ARG A 187 0.02 -24.85 38.62
CA ARG A 187 -1.01 -23.81 38.38
C ARG A 187 -0.46 -22.40 38.58
N SER A 188 0.32 -22.15 39.64
CA SER A 188 0.97 -20.85 39.86
C SER A 188 1.95 -20.47 38.75
N ALA A 189 2.68 -21.44 38.20
CA ALA A 189 3.54 -21.22 37.05
C ALA A 189 2.74 -20.94 35.77
N ILE A 190 1.63 -21.66 35.54
CA ILE A 190 0.71 -21.41 34.41
C ILE A 190 0.06 -20.03 34.52
N THR A 191 -0.45 -19.62 35.69
CA THR A 191 -1.08 -18.30 35.86
C THR A 191 -0.08 -17.14 35.73
N LYS A 192 1.18 -17.34 36.16
CA LYS A 192 2.27 -16.38 35.89
C LYS A 192 2.64 -16.32 34.40
N LEU A 193 2.59 -17.46 33.70
CA LEU A 193 2.81 -17.52 32.26
C LEU A 193 1.65 -16.87 31.49
N GLU A 194 0.41 -17.13 31.91
CA GLU A 194 -0.83 -16.54 31.37
C GLU A 194 -0.87 -15.03 31.57
N SER A 195 -0.53 -14.51 32.74
CA SER A 195 -0.46 -13.06 32.97
C SER A 195 0.62 -12.38 32.13
N LYS A 196 1.80 -13.00 31.96
CA LYS A 196 2.84 -12.52 31.03
C LYS A 196 2.40 -12.60 29.56
N LEU A 197 1.65 -13.62 29.18
CA LEU A 197 1.13 -13.80 27.82
C LEU A 197 -0.07 -12.89 27.52
N ALA A 198 -0.95 -12.65 28.48
CA ALA A 198 -2.03 -11.68 28.41
C ALA A 198 -1.47 -10.26 28.28
N ALA A 199 -0.41 -9.92 29.02
CA ALA A 199 0.32 -8.67 28.84
C ALA A 199 0.94 -8.55 27.44
N ARG A 200 1.51 -9.63 26.89
CA ARG A 200 2.02 -9.67 25.50
C ARG A 200 0.90 -9.59 24.45
N GLY A 201 -0.25 -10.21 24.71
CA GLY A 201 -1.44 -10.14 23.87
C GLY A 201 -1.99 -8.72 23.81
N CYS A 202 -2.11 -8.05 24.96
CA CYS A 202 -2.51 -6.65 25.07
C CYS A 202 -1.54 -5.71 24.33
N LEU A 203 -0.23 -5.97 24.37
CA LEU A 203 0.76 -5.20 23.60
C LEU A 203 0.60 -5.39 22.08
N ALA A 204 0.28 -6.60 21.64
CA ALA A 204 0.05 -6.87 20.21
C ALA A 204 -1.24 -6.21 19.71
N ASP A 205 -2.29 -6.16 20.54
CA ASP A 205 -3.53 -5.45 20.21
C ASP A 205 -3.32 -3.95 20.15
N ARG A 206 -2.68 -3.35 21.18
CA ARG A 206 -2.34 -1.93 21.16
C ARG A 206 -1.48 -1.53 19.95
N ALA A 207 -0.51 -2.37 19.58
CA ALA A 207 0.30 -2.11 18.39
C ALA A 207 -0.54 -2.16 17.11
N ARG A 208 -1.54 -3.04 17.04
CA ARG A 208 -2.49 -3.10 15.91
C ARG A 208 -3.40 -1.89 15.89
N ASP A 209 -3.91 -1.46 17.04
CA ASP A 209 -4.81 -0.29 17.15
C ASP A 209 -4.09 0.99 16.72
N VAL A 210 -2.85 1.18 17.16
CA VAL A 210 -2.01 2.30 16.72
C VAL A 210 -1.74 2.24 15.20
N LEU A 211 -1.44 1.05 14.66
CA LEU A 211 -1.26 0.90 13.22
C LEU A 211 -2.54 1.20 12.44
N LYS A 212 -3.70 0.72 12.88
CA LYS A 212 -4.99 1.03 12.24
C LYS A 212 -5.28 2.53 12.31
N SER A 213 -5.07 3.16 13.46
CA SER A 213 -5.27 4.61 13.64
C SER A 213 -4.39 5.44 12.69
N VAL A 214 -3.13 5.05 12.51
CA VAL A 214 -2.21 5.75 11.61
C VAL A 214 -2.53 5.49 10.14
N LEU A 215 -2.66 4.21 9.76
CA LEU A 215 -2.73 3.79 8.37
C LEU A 215 -4.12 4.00 7.74
N ASN A 216 -5.16 4.18 8.56
CA ASN A 216 -6.49 4.49 8.07
C ASN A 216 -6.83 5.99 8.20
N GLN A 217 -5.89 6.84 8.60
CA GLN A 217 -6.14 8.29 8.70
C GLN A 217 -5.98 8.98 7.33
N PRO A 218 -7.07 9.45 6.67
CA PRO A 218 -7.01 9.85 5.26
C PRO A 218 -6.04 11.00 4.98
N LYS A 219 -6.03 12.03 5.84
CA LYS A 219 -5.18 13.21 5.66
C LYS A 219 -3.69 12.90 5.82
N PHE A 220 -3.36 11.98 6.73
CA PHE A 220 -1.97 11.59 6.94
C PHE A 220 -1.49 10.68 5.81
N VAL A 221 -2.32 9.73 5.36
CA VAL A 221 -2.00 8.90 4.20
C VAL A 221 -1.81 9.76 2.95
N ALA A 222 -2.69 10.74 2.70
CA ALA A 222 -2.54 11.66 1.57
C ALA A 222 -1.21 12.43 1.61
N TYR A 223 -0.83 12.94 2.79
CA TYR A 223 0.48 13.56 2.99
C TYR A 223 1.65 12.61 2.69
N LEU A 224 1.59 11.36 3.17
CA LEU A 224 2.62 10.35 2.93
C LEU A 224 2.71 9.95 1.45
N SER A 225 1.58 9.82 0.76
CA SER A 225 1.53 9.45 -0.66
C SER A 225 2.30 10.43 -1.53
N VAL A 226 2.20 11.72 -1.23
CA VAL A 226 2.85 12.78 -2.02
C VAL A 226 4.29 13.00 -1.57
N SER A 227 4.52 13.12 -0.26
CA SER A 227 5.83 13.53 0.29
C SER A 227 6.81 12.36 0.43
N HIS A 228 6.31 11.16 0.70
CA HIS A 228 7.11 9.96 0.97
C HIS A 228 6.58 8.69 0.25
N PRO A 229 6.33 8.72 -1.06
CA PRO A 229 5.68 7.61 -1.79
C PRO A 229 6.41 6.27 -1.62
N HIS A 230 7.75 6.26 -1.63
CA HIS A 230 8.54 5.04 -1.44
C HIS A 230 8.36 4.40 -0.07
N PHE A 231 8.07 5.19 0.97
CA PHE A 231 7.72 4.65 2.27
C PHE A 231 6.39 3.89 2.21
N CYS A 232 5.40 4.44 1.51
CA CYS A 232 4.11 3.77 1.27
C CYS A 232 4.29 2.45 0.51
N LEU A 233 5.17 2.38 -0.50
CA LEU A 233 5.46 1.12 -1.20
C LEU A 233 5.98 0.04 -0.25
N ARG A 234 6.84 0.41 0.71
CA ARG A 234 7.32 -0.53 1.74
C ARG A 234 6.20 -1.02 2.67
N ILE A 235 5.14 -0.23 2.86
CA ILE A 235 3.94 -0.65 3.60
C ILE A 235 3.11 -1.62 2.75
N LEU A 236 2.94 -1.32 1.46
CA LEU A 236 2.26 -2.20 0.49
C LEU A 236 2.99 -3.54 0.25
N ALA A 237 4.27 -3.63 0.59
CA ALA A 237 5.00 -4.90 0.57
C ALA A 237 4.61 -5.85 1.73
N ILE A 238 4.06 -5.37 2.86
CA ILE A 238 3.79 -6.18 4.05
C ILE A 238 2.42 -6.88 3.97
N PRO A 239 2.28 -8.20 4.26
CA PRO A 239 0.99 -8.91 4.14
C PRO A 239 -0.21 -8.32 4.91
N GLU A 240 -1.41 -8.59 4.37
CA GLU A 240 -2.75 -7.95 4.53
C GLU A 240 -3.28 -7.51 5.90
N VAL A 241 -2.86 -8.09 7.02
CA VAL A 241 -3.66 -8.12 8.27
C VAL A 241 -3.93 -6.73 8.91
N ILE A 242 -3.36 -5.63 8.40
CA ILE A 242 -3.47 -4.28 9.02
C ILE A 242 -3.65 -3.15 7.98
N ARG A 243 -4.04 -3.46 6.74
CA ARG A 243 -4.06 -2.47 5.64
C ARG A 243 -5.43 -2.19 5.03
N GLU A 244 -6.50 -2.58 5.73
CA GLU A 244 -7.88 -2.62 5.22
C GLU A 244 -8.27 -1.41 4.34
N ASP A 245 -7.86 -0.17 4.70
CA ASP A 245 -8.14 1.04 3.90
C ASP A 245 -6.91 1.73 3.31
N PHE A 246 -5.69 1.28 3.65
CA PHE A 246 -4.47 2.02 3.32
C PHE A 246 -4.20 2.06 1.81
N THR A 247 -4.41 0.95 1.12
CA THR A 247 -4.22 0.88 -0.34
C THR A 247 -5.14 1.87 -1.04
N ASP A 248 -6.41 1.91 -0.63
CA ASP A 248 -7.42 2.77 -1.23
C ASP A 248 -7.09 4.25 -1.02
N LEU A 249 -6.73 4.61 0.22
CA LEU A 249 -6.30 5.97 0.55
C LEU A 249 -5.02 6.37 -0.17
N PHE A 250 -4.05 5.46 -0.31
CA PHE A 250 -2.78 5.73 -0.98
C PHE A 250 -2.98 6.02 -2.46
N VAL A 251 -3.67 5.12 -3.17
CA VAL A 251 -3.94 5.23 -4.60
C VAL A 251 -4.82 6.44 -4.91
N ALA A 252 -5.89 6.66 -4.14
CA ALA A 252 -6.76 7.83 -4.32
C ALA A 252 -5.98 9.14 -4.15
N ALA A 253 -5.07 9.22 -3.17
CA ALA A 253 -4.23 10.39 -2.97
C ALA A 253 -3.23 10.63 -4.12
N LEU A 254 -2.64 9.56 -4.68
CA LEU A 254 -1.75 9.68 -5.83
C LEU A 254 -2.48 10.19 -7.08
N ILE A 255 -3.71 9.72 -7.32
CA ILE A 255 -4.53 10.14 -8.46
C ILE A 255 -5.04 11.57 -8.26
N ALA A 256 -5.46 11.92 -7.05
CA ALA A 256 -6.02 13.25 -6.75
C ALA A 256 -4.99 14.39 -6.86
N ASP A 257 -3.72 14.13 -6.54
CA ASP A 257 -2.66 15.14 -6.65
C ASP A 257 -1.96 15.07 -8.02
N ASN A 258 -2.24 16.05 -8.89
CA ASN A 258 -1.65 16.15 -10.22
C ASN A 258 -0.14 16.45 -10.24
N ASN A 259 0.47 16.78 -9.10
CA ASN A 259 1.91 16.94 -8.93
C ASN A 259 2.56 15.71 -8.27
N SER A 260 1.80 14.65 -8.02
CA SER A 260 2.36 13.43 -7.43
C SER A 260 3.39 12.80 -8.37
N LEU A 261 4.34 12.07 -7.78
CA LEU A 261 5.39 11.37 -8.53
C LEU A 261 4.79 10.43 -9.60
N LEU A 262 3.59 9.90 -9.36
CA LEU A 262 2.86 9.04 -10.30
C LEU A 262 2.70 9.70 -11.68
N TYR A 263 2.26 10.96 -11.74
CA TYR A 263 2.05 11.65 -13.00
C TYR A 263 3.35 11.85 -13.78
N SER A 264 4.46 12.09 -13.06
CA SER A 264 5.78 12.20 -13.68
C SER A 264 6.27 10.84 -14.22
N GLU A 265 6.03 9.74 -13.49
CA GLU A 265 6.37 8.39 -13.94
C GLU A 265 5.55 8.00 -15.17
N LEU A 266 4.24 8.26 -15.18
CA LEU A 266 3.35 7.97 -16.32
C LEU A 266 3.71 8.82 -17.55
N LYS A 267 4.02 10.11 -17.35
CA LYS A 267 4.48 10.98 -18.45
C LYS A 267 5.75 10.48 -19.09
N ASN A 268 6.69 9.97 -18.29
CA ASN A 268 7.95 9.43 -18.77
C ASN A 268 7.86 7.96 -19.23
N ASN A 269 6.69 7.33 -19.10
CA ASN A 269 6.47 5.94 -19.51
C ASN A 269 5.75 5.85 -20.85
N GLN A 270 6.46 6.16 -21.93
CA GLN A 270 5.92 6.11 -23.30
C GLN A 270 6.66 5.10 -24.20
N ASN A 271 7.72 4.47 -23.68
CA ASN A 271 8.50 3.50 -24.44
C ASN A 271 7.76 2.17 -24.50
N LEU A 272 7.69 1.56 -25.68
CA LEU A 272 7.04 0.28 -25.89
C LEU A 272 8.03 -0.87 -25.64
N ASN A 273 7.50 -1.97 -25.08
CA ASN A 273 8.17 -3.25 -24.86
C ASN A 273 7.39 -4.36 -25.59
N GLY A 274 7.33 -4.26 -26.91
CA GLY A 274 6.43 -5.05 -27.75
C GLY A 274 5.61 -4.10 -28.60
N ARG A 275 4.39 -4.52 -28.94
CA ARG A 275 3.51 -3.72 -29.80
C ARG A 275 2.79 -2.62 -29.01
N HIS A 276 1.98 -3.02 -28.04
CA HIS A 276 1.17 -2.10 -27.23
C HIS A 276 1.63 -2.06 -25.76
N ARG A 277 2.28 -3.12 -25.29
CA ARG A 277 2.85 -3.21 -23.94
C ARG A 277 3.87 -2.10 -23.70
N LEU A 278 3.71 -1.36 -22.61
CA LEU A 278 4.66 -0.34 -22.16
C LEU A 278 5.85 -0.97 -21.43
N ALA A 279 7.03 -0.38 -21.60
CA ALA A 279 8.22 -0.76 -20.85
C ALA A 279 8.08 -0.34 -19.39
N LEU A 280 8.58 -1.15 -18.45
CA LEU A 280 8.58 -0.81 -17.02
C LEU A 280 10.02 -0.57 -16.54
N PRO A 281 10.57 0.65 -16.72
CA PRO A 281 11.91 0.95 -16.25
C PRO A 281 11.94 0.96 -14.71
N THR A 282 13.01 0.41 -14.13
CA THR A 282 13.22 0.37 -12.67
C THR A 282 13.33 1.76 -12.03
N SER A 283 13.54 2.81 -12.84
CA SER A 283 13.50 4.21 -12.42
C SER A 283 12.09 4.68 -12.01
N ASN A 284 11.05 4.12 -12.63
CA ASN A 284 9.65 4.43 -12.33
C ASN A 284 9.19 3.54 -11.17
N ARG A 285 9.64 3.88 -9.95
CA ARG A 285 9.54 2.99 -8.79
C ARG A 285 8.11 2.69 -8.38
N ILE A 286 7.15 3.61 -8.52
CA ILE A 286 5.75 3.37 -8.18
C ILE A 286 5.16 2.39 -9.18
N VAL A 287 5.19 2.73 -10.47
CA VAL A 287 4.62 1.90 -11.53
C VAL A 287 5.29 0.53 -11.57
N TYR A 288 6.62 0.49 -11.46
CA TYR A 288 7.38 -0.76 -11.43
C TYR A 288 6.98 -1.64 -10.24
N PHE A 289 6.87 -1.08 -9.03
CA PHE A 289 6.47 -1.86 -7.85
C PHE A 289 5.06 -2.43 -7.99
N LEU A 290 4.13 -1.68 -8.58
CA LEU A 290 2.74 -2.08 -8.69
C LEU A 290 2.50 -3.13 -9.78
N PHE A 291 3.22 -3.07 -10.91
CA PHE A 291 2.87 -3.85 -12.10
C PHE A 291 3.97 -4.76 -12.67
N ASN A 292 5.23 -4.64 -12.24
CA ASN A 292 6.28 -5.54 -12.74
C ASN A 292 6.00 -7.01 -12.40
N ASP A 293 5.37 -7.26 -11.25
CA ASP A 293 4.82 -8.56 -10.87
C ASP A 293 3.31 -8.38 -10.69
N ILE A 294 2.52 -8.91 -11.62
CA ILE A 294 1.08 -8.65 -11.66
C ILE A 294 0.34 -9.23 -10.45
N THR A 295 0.92 -10.26 -9.80
CA THR A 295 0.35 -10.82 -8.55
C THR A 295 0.33 -9.78 -7.42
N THR A 296 1.19 -8.75 -7.49
CA THR A 296 1.14 -7.62 -6.57
C THR A 296 -0.10 -6.76 -6.79
N ALA A 297 -0.47 -6.51 -8.05
CA ALA A 297 -1.67 -5.74 -8.40
C ALA A 297 -2.95 -6.49 -7.99
N GLU A 298 -3.01 -7.81 -8.24
CA GLU A 298 -4.10 -8.68 -7.83
C GLU A 298 -4.25 -8.71 -6.30
N ARG A 299 -3.18 -9.01 -5.57
CA ARG A 299 -3.18 -9.06 -4.09
C ARG A 299 -3.60 -7.73 -3.46
N LEU A 300 -3.25 -6.62 -4.09
CA LEU A 300 -3.64 -5.28 -3.62
C LEU A 300 -5.01 -4.84 -4.15
N ALA A 301 -5.66 -5.65 -4.99
CA ALA A 301 -6.90 -5.36 -5.69
C ALA A 301 -6.88 -3.97 -6.35
N LEU A 302 -5.74 -3.58 -6.98
CA LEU A 302 -5.48 -2.20 -7.42
C LEU A 302 -6.54 -1.62 -8.37
N TYR A 303 -7.20 -2.49 -9.14
CA TYR A 303 -8.32 -2.11 -10.01
C TYR A 303 -9.38 -1.30 -9.27
N LYS A 304 -9.69 -1.66 -8.01
CA LYS A 304 -10.78 -1.08 -7.24
C LYS A 304 -10.48 0.36 -6.83
N PRO A 305 -9.38 0.66 -6.12
CA PRO A 305 -9.11 2.03 -5.71
C PRO A 305 -8.77 2.96 -6.88
N ILE A 306 -8.17 2.45 -7.96
CA ILE A 306 -7.99 3.23 -9.19
C ILE A 306 -9.36 3.56 -9.80
N GLY A 307 -10.18 2.54 -10.00
CA GLY A 307 -11.50 2.64 -10.60
C GLY A 307 -12.47 3.52 -9.82
N GLU A 308 -12.65 3.24 -8.53
CA GLU A 308 -13.55 4.01 -7.65
C GLU A 308 -13.13 5.47 -7.51
N SER A 309 -11.83 5.75 -7.43
CA SER A 309 -11.35 7.13 -7.33
C SER A 309 -11.75 7.94 -8.56
N VAL A 310 -11.64 7.36 -9.75
CA VAL A 310 -11.90 8.07 -11.01
C VAL A 310 -13.38 8.13 -11.35
N CYS A 311 -14.13 7.08 -11.05
CA CYS A 311 -15.60 7.13 -11.07
C CYS A 311 -16.12 8.29 -10.22
N ARG A 312 -15.59 8.44 -8.99
CA ARG A 312 -15.93 9.56 -8.12
C ARG A 312 -15.55 10.91 -8.72
N CYS A 313 -14.35 11.04 -9.30
CA CYS A 313 -13.95 12.27 -9.99
C CYS A 313 -14.90 12.65 -11.13
N ILE A 314 -15.33 11.70 -11.96
CA ILE A 314 -16.24 11.97 -13.09
C ILE A 314 -17.67 12.28 -12.61
N ASP A 315 -18.12 11.68 -11.52
CA ASP A 315 -19.47 11.92 -10.99
C ASP A 315 -19.58 13.23 -10.19
N GLU A 316 -18.56 13.59 -9.40
CA GLU A 316 -18.67 14.60 -8.34
C GLU A 316 -17.85 15.87 -8.57
N ASP A 317 -16.77 15.85 -9.37
CA ASP A 317 -15.91 17.03 -9.58
C ASP A 317 -16.43 17.92 -10.72
N LEU A 318 -17.31 18.86 -10.36
CA LEU A 318 -17.88 19.84 -11.29
C LEU A 318 -16.82 20.63 -12.06
N LYS A 319 -15.69 20.97 -11.44
CA LYS A 319 -14.64 21.75 -12.11
C LYS A 319 -13.97 20.94 -13.22
N LEU A 320 -13.76 19.66 -12.96
CA LEU A 320 -13.23 18.74 -13.97
C LEU A 320 -14.23 18.56 -15.11
N ILE A 321 -15.51 18.33 -14.78
CA ILE A 321 -16.59 18.13 -15.77
C ILE A 321 -16.71 19.36 -16.68
N ASP A 322 -16.72 20.57 -16.11
CA ASP A 322 -16.80 21.81 -16.87
C ASP A 322 -15.57 21.97 -17.78
N ALA A 323 -14.37 21.76 -17.24
CA ALA A 323 -13.13 21.89 -17.99
C ALA A 323 -13.04 20.87 -19.16
N TYR A 324 -13.57 19.66 -18.98
CA TYR A 324 -13.44 18.57 -19.97
C TYR A 324 -14.53 18.57 -21.03
N ASN A 325 -15.51 19.45 -20.90
CA ASN A 325 -16.49 19.78 -21.93
C ASN A 325 -16.09 21.01 -22.77
N LEU A 326 -15.03 21.74 -22.40
CA LEU A 326 -14.47 22.79 -23.25
C LEU A 326 -13.78 22.20 -24.48
N SER A 327 -13.46 23.07 -25.44
CA SER A 327 -12.65 22.71 -26.62
C SER A 327 -11.34 22.03 -26.20
N LEU A 328 -10.91 21.01 -26.94
CA LEU A 328 -9.70 20.22 -26.64
C LEU A 328 -8.45 21.07 -26.34
N GLY A 329 -8.18 22.10 -27.15
CA GLY A 329 -7.00 22.96 -26.99
C GLY A 329 -5.70 22.15 -26.89
N TYR A 330 -4.87 22.45 -25.88
CA TYR A 330 -3.59 21.75 -25.63
C TYR A 330 -3.71 20.51 -24.73
N TYR A 331 -4.92 19.97 -24.57
CA TYR A 331 -5.16 18.84 -23.68
C TYR A 331 -4.37 17.60 -24.13
N ASP A 332 -4.44 17.21 -25.40
CA ASP A 332 -3.70 16.04 -25.91
C ASP A 332 -2.18 16.18 -25.71
N GLN A 333 -1.62 17.36 -25.92
CA GLN A 333 -0.17 17.55 -25.84
C GLN A 333 0.36 17.63 -24.39
N SER A 334 -0.41 18.25 -23.49
CA SER A 334 0.10 18.59 -22.15
C SER A 334 -0.93 18.41 -21.03
N GLY A 335 -2.20 18.72 -21.28
CA GLY A 335 -3.26 18.64 -20.27
C GLY A 335 -3.52 17.21 -19.77
N LYS A 336 -3.39 16.21 -20.64
CA LYS A 336 -3.61 14.79 -20.30
C LYS A 336 -2.69 14.31 -19.17
N TYR A 337 -1.47 14.84 -19.09
CA TYR A 337 -0.52 14.49 -18.02
C TYR A 337 -0.83 15.13 -16.66
N ARG A 338 -1.94 15.86 -16.54
CA ARG A 338 -2.49 16.36 -15.26
C ARG A 338 -3.92 15.87 -15.02
N CYS A 339 -4.42 15.01 -15.91
CA CYS A 339 -5.78 14.52 -15.86
C CYS A 339 -5.86 13.22 -15.04
N PRO A 340 -6.68 13.18 -13.97
CA PRO A 340 -6.86 11.97 -13.17
C PRO A 340 -7.50 10.83 -13.96
N VAL A 341 -8.43 11.13 -14.86
CA VAL A 341 -9.07 10.12 -15.73
C VAL A 341 -8.03 9.48 -16.65
N TYR A 342 -7.19 10.30 -17.31
CA TYR A 342 -6.12 9.82 -18.18
C TYR A 342 -5.08 8.99 -17.42
N ALA A 343 -4.69 9.44 -16.22
CA ALA A 343 -3.77 8.70 -15.37
C ALA A 343 -4.33 7.31 -15.01
N ALA A 344 -5.61 7.21 -14.67
CA ALA A 344 -6.27 5.93 -14.40
C ALA A 344 -6.30 5.03 -15.63
N VAL A 345 -6.68 5.58 -16.79
CA VAL A 345 -6.69 4.86 -18.07
C VAL A 345 -5.30 4.29 -18.37
N LYS A 346 -4.23 5.07 -18.17
CA LYS A 346 -2.85 4.59 -18.31
C LYS A 346 -2.45 3.53 -17.28
N LEU A 347 -2.94 3.62 -16.05
CA LEU A 347 -2.68 2.59 -15.03
C LEU A 347 -3.35 1.26 -15.39
N PHE A 348 -4.61 1.31 -15.85
CA PHE A 348 -5.28 0.12 -16.38
C PHE A 348 -4.57 -0.43 -17.61
N GLU A 349 -4.14 0.41 -18.56
CA GLU A 349 -3.37 -0.02 -19.72
C GLU A 349 -2.15 -0.85 -19.31
N ILE A 350 -1.33 -0.33 -18.40
CA ILE A 350 -0.15 -1.03 -17.90
C ILE A 350 -0.56 -2.32 -17.17
N MET A 351 -1.51 -2.24 -16.25
CA MET A 351 -1.94 -3.38 -15.44
C MET A 351 -2.46 -4.54 -16.29
N ILE A 352 -3.34 -4.26 -17.26
CA ILE A 352 -3.96 -5.28 -18.10
C ILE A 352 -2.96 -5.85 -19.10
N HIS A 353 -2.11 -5.04 -19.73
CA HIS A 353 -1.04 -5.55 -20.60
C HIS A 353 -0.06 -6.46 -19.83
N GLU A 354 0.34 -6.07 -18.62
CA GLU A 354 1.18 -6.94 -17.78
C GLU A 354 0.45 -8.22 -17.38
N GLY A 355 -0.86 -8.16 -17.10
CA GLY A 355 -1.69 -9.34 -16.85
C GLY A 355 -1.72 -10.31 -18.03
N ILE A 356 -1.92 -9.81 -19.25
CA ILE A 356 -1.90 -10.60 -20.49
C ILE A 356 -0.55 -11.31 -20.64
N HIS A 357 0.55 -10.57 -20.57
CA HIS A 357 1.88 -11.11 -20.83
C HIS A 357 2.45 -12.00 -19.72
N GLN A 358 1.91 -11.91 -18.50
CA GLN A 358 2.28 -12.77 -17.37
C GLN A 358 1.33 -13.97 -17.21
N GLY A 359 0.31 -14.11 -18.07
CA GLY A 359 -0.61 -15.25 -18.08
C GLY A 359 -1.67 -15.22 -16.96
N MET A 360 -2.05 -14.03 -16.50
CA MET A 360 -3.01 -13.87 -15.40
C MET A 360 -4.40 -14.42 -15.77
N GLN A 361 -4.98 -15.21 -14.88
CA GLN A 361 -6.31 -15.84 -15.06
C GLN A 361 -7.45 -15.08 -14.34
N ASP A 362 -7.14 -13.89 -13.81
CA ASP A 362 -8.12 -12.90 -13.34
C ASP A 362 -8.10 -11.74 -14.35
N HIS A 363 -9.28 -11.21 -14.68
CA HIS A 363 -9.41 -10.13 -15.67
C HIS A 363 -9.10 -8.75 -15.09
N LEU A 364 -8.65 -8.69 -13.83
CA LEU A 364 -8.22 -7.50 -13.09
C LEU A 364 -9.25 -6.38 -13.15
N TRP A 365 -10.53 -6.77 -13.21
CA TRP A 365 -11.66 -5.85 -13.31
C TRP A 365 -11.54 -4.84 -14.47
N LEU A 366 -11.03 -5.27 -15.63
CA LEU A 366 -10.92 -4.43 -16.83
C LEU A 366 -12.24 -3.76 -17.25
N PHE A 367 -13.38 -4.28 -16.79
CA PHE A 367 -14.71 -3.69 -16.98
C PHE A 367 -14.88 -2.29 -16.36
N TYR A 368 -13.95 -1.78 -15.54
CA TYR A 368 -13.99 -0.37 -15.16
C TYR A 368 -14.01 0.59 -16.36
N PHE A 369 -13.47 0.19 -17.51
CA PHE A 369 -13.55 1.01 -18.73
C PHE A 369 -14.99 1.16 -19.26
N THR A 370 -15.88 0.18 -19.02
CA THR A 370 -17.31 0.34 -19.34
C THR A 370 -17.93 1.42 -18.44
N HIS A 371 -17.61 1.39 -17.14
CA HIS A 371 -18.08 2.39 -16.17
C HIS A 371 -17.54 3.79 -16.45
N PHE A 372 -16.26 3.91 -16.81
CA PHE A 372 -15.68 5.20 -17.21
C PHE A 372 -16.39 5.77 -18.42
N THR A 373 -16.60 4.94 -19.44
CA THR A 373 -17.30 5.34 -20.68
C THR A 373 -18.71 5.81 -20.37
N ASP A 374 -19.51 5.04 -19.63
CA ASP A 374 -20.89 5.41 -19.29
C ASP A 374 -20.97 6.72 -18.50
N LYS A 375 -20.05 6.92 -17.54
CA LYS A 375 -20.00 8.15 -16.74
C LYS A 375 -19.58 9.36 -17.57
N ILE A 376 -18.57 9.19 -18.43
CA ILE A 376 -18.15 10.26 -19.35
C ILE A 376 -19.31 10.64 -20.27
N LEU A 377 -19.97 9.67 -20.91
CA LEU A 377 -21.11 9.92 -21.81
C LEU A 377 -22.27 10.63 -21.08
N LYS A 378 -22.52 10.28 -19.82
CA LYS A 378 -23.53 10.95 -19.00
C LYS A 378 -23.20 12.44 -18.79
N GLN A 379 -21.94 12.76 -18.50
CA GLN A 379 -21.46 14.12 -18.22
C GLN A 379 -21.08 14.93 -19.48
N LEU A 380 -21.00 14.28 -20.63
CA LEU A 380 -20.68 14.93 -21.90
C LEU A 380 -21.72 16.01 -22.22
N ARG A 381 -21.29 17.16 -22.73
CA ARG A 381 -22.21 18.19 -23.23
C ARG A 381 -22.87 17.75 -24.54
N ASP A 382 -23.96 18.43 -24.89
CA ASP A 382 -24.56 18.25 -26.22
C ASP A 382 -23.65 18.78 -27.32
N GLN A 383 -23.83 18.24 -28.51
CA GLN A 383 -23.04 18.56 -29.69
C GLN A 383 -23.26 20.01 -30.14
N GLN A 384 -22.18 20.67 -30.51
CA GLN A 384 -22.17 22.02 -31.08
C GLN A 384 -21.73 21.98 -32.55
N THR A 385 -22.10 23.00 -33.32
CA THR A 385 -21.80 23.06 -34.76
C THR A 385 -20.29 23.04 -35.05
N ASP A 386 -19.49 23.69 -34.20
CA ASP A 386 -18.03 23.75 -34.35
C ASP A 386 -17.35 22.38 -34.13
N ASP A 387 -18.00 21.46 -33.42
CA ASP A 387 -17.44 20.14 -33.10
C ASP A 387 -17.19 19.30 -34.37
N LEU A 388 -17.99 19.51 -35.42
CA LEU A 388 -17.99 18.71 -36.65
C LEU A 388 -16.65 18.66 -37.38
N ASN A 389 -15.79 19.67 -37.17
CA ASN A 389 -14.50 19.79 -37.86
C ASN A 389 -13.33 19.20 -37.07
N HIS A 390 -13.51 18.89 -35.79
CA HIS A 390 -12.43 18.39 -34.93
C HIS A 390 -12.42 16.85 -34.86
N GLU A 391 -11.23 16.25 -34.78
CA GLU A 391 -11.08 14.80 -34.53
C GLU A 391 -11.59 14.43 -33.14
N TRP A 392 -11.18 15.21 -32.13
CA TRP A 392 -11.72 15.14 -30.77
C TRP A 392 -12.22 16.52 -30.35
N PRO A 393 -13.54 16.76 -30.30
CA PRO A 393 -14.10 18.07 -29.94
C PRO A 393 -13.72 18.53 -28.53
N THR A 394 -13.72 17.60 -27.57
CA THR A 394 -13.47 17.89 -26.15
C THR A 394 -12.50 16.88 -25.54
N PRO A 395 -11.89 17.18 -24.38
CA PRO A 395 -11.12 16.21 -23.61
C PRO A 395 -11.88 14.91 -23.31
N PHE A 396 -13.20 14.96 -23.10
CA PHE A 396 -13.99 13.74 -22.94
C PHE A 396 -14.06 12.86 -24.19
N HIS A 397 -14.16 13.45 -25.39
CA HIS A 397 -14.08 12.68 -26.64
C HIS A 397 -12.71 12.01 -26.79
N PHE A 398 -11.63 12.75 -26.48
CA PHE A 398 -10.28 12.20 -26.46
C PHE A 398 -10.16 11.02 -25.48
N LEU A 399 -10.68 11.15 -24.26
CA LEU A 399 -10.65 10.08 -23.25
C LEU A 399 -11.45 8.84 -23.67
N ILE A 400 -12.62 9.01 -24.29
CA ILE A 400 -13.39 7.88 -24.85
C ILE A 400 -12.58 7.18 -25.95
N CYS A 401 -11.96 7.94 -26.84
CA CYS A 401 -11.12 7.39 -27.91
C CYS A 401 -9.92 6.61 -27.35
N GLU A 402 -9.25 7.12 -26.32
CA GLU A 402 -8.15 6.43 -25.64
C GLU A 402 -8.63 5.12 -24.99
N ILE A 403 -9.77 5.15 -24.29
CA ILE A 403 -10.38 3.95 -23.69
C ILE A 403 -10.64 2.88 -24.75
N VAL A 404 -11.24 3.26 -25.89
CA VAL A 404 -11.51 2.33 -26.98
C VAL A 404 -10.22 1.78 -27.58
N THR A 405 -9.26 2.65 -27.86
CA THR A 405 -7.98 2.27 -28.47
C THR A 405 -7.23 1.27 -27.59
N ILE A 406 -7.15 1.54 -26.29
CA ILE A 406 -6.49 0.68 -25.30
C ILE A 406 -7.23 -0.65 -25.15
N THR A 407 -8.56 -0.63 -25.04
CA THR A 407 -9.35 -1.88 -24.94
C THR A 407 -9.17 -2.73 -26.19
N SER A 408 -9.16 -2.11 -27.38
CA SER A 408 -8.93 -2.80 -28.65
C SER A 408 -7.51 -3.36 -28.74
N ASN A 409 -6.51 -2.66 -28.18
CA ASN A 409 -5.15 -3.19 -28.05
C ASN A 409 -5.09 -4.42 -27.13
N TRP A 410 -5.86 -4.47 -26.03
CA TRP A 410 -5.93 -5.66 -25.17
C TRP A 410 -6.52 -6.89 -25.88
N VAL A 411 -7.48 -6.68 -26.78
CA VAL A 411 -8.03 -7.73 -27.63
C VAL A 411 -6.97 -8.20 -28.64
N ASP A 412 -6.31 -7.25 -29.32
CA ASP A 412 -5.28 -7.53 -30.34
C ASP A 412 -4.01 -8.17 -29.76
N ASP A 413 -3.70 -7.95 -28.48
CA ASP A 413 -2.50 -8.49 -27.83
C ASP A 413 -2.48 -10.02 -27.72
N CYS A 414 -3.61 -10.70 -27.96
CA CYS A 414 -3.68 -12.17 -27.97
C CYS A 414 -2.68 -12.81 -28.95
N ILE A 415 -2.26 -12.11 -30.01
CA ILE A 415 -1.28 -12.60 -30.99
C ILE A 415 0.17 -12.22 -30.67
N GLU A 416 0.40 -11.42 -29.62
CA GLU A 416 1.73 -10.97 -29.17
C GLU A 416 2.19 -11.70 -27.90
N VAL A 417 1.33 -12.54 -27.29
CA VAL A 417 1.66 -13.35 -26.11
C VAL A 417 2.70 -14.42 -26.46
N LYS A 418 3.81 -14.40 -25.73
CA LYS A 418 4.87 -15.42 -25.82
C LYS A 418 4.73 -16.39 -24.66
N GLU A 419 4.02 -17.50 -24.87
CA GLU A 419 3.77 -18.50 -23.83
C GLU A 419 5.06 -19.03 -23.16
N ALA A 420 6.17 -19.09 -23.90
CA ALA A 420 7.48 -19.48 -23.37
C ALA A 420 8.05 -18.52 -22.30
N LEU A 421 7.53 -17.30 -22.19
CA LEU A 421 7.94 -16.33 -21.16
C LEU A 421 7.04 -16.40 -19.92
N ILE A 422 5.92 -17.12 -19.98
CA ILE A 422 5.01 -17.31 -18.86
C ILE A 422 5.62 -18.37 -17.93
N SER A 423 5.52 -18.15 -16.62
CA SER A 423 6.06 -19.09 -15.64
C SER A 423 5.43 -20.48 -15.79
N ASP A 424 6.27 -21.51 -15.76
CA ASP A 424 5.89 -22.93 -15.78
C ASP A 424 4.81 -23.30 -14.75
N GLN A 425 4.79 -22.60 -13.61
CA GLN A 425 3.79 -22.83 -12.57
C GLN A 425 2.38 -22.38 -13.01
N VAL A 426 2.32 -21.30 -13.78
CA VAL A 426 1.06 -20.70 -14.26
C VAL A 426 0.58 -21.44 -15.50
N SER A 427 1.46 -21.68 -16.47
CA SER A 427 1.09 -22.31 -17.75
C SER A 427 0.64 -23.77 -17.62
N LYS A 428 1.07 -24.48 -16.56
CA LYS A 428 0.65 -25.86 -16.26
C LYS A 428 -0.55 -25.94 -15.32
N ALA A 429 -1.12 -24.81 -14.90
CA ALA A 429 -2.32 -24.80 -14.08
C ALA A 429 -3.51 -25.38 -14.85
N GLU A 430 -4.39 -26.09 -14.15
CA GLU A 430 -5.62 -26.61 -14.74
C GLU A 430 -6.51 -25.46 -15.20
N GLY A 431 -7.00 -25.52 -16.44
CA GLY A 431 -7.86 -24.48 -17.01
C GLY A 431 -7.14 -23.20 -17.44
N PHE A 432 -5.81 -23.20 -17.51
CA PHE A 432 -5.04 -22.07 -18.03
C PHE A 432 -5.42 -21.73 -19.48
N ASP A 433 -5.77 -20.47 -19.70
CA ASP A 433 -6.04 -19.89 -21.01
C ASP A 433 -5.17 -18.64 -21.20
N SER A 434 -4.19 -18.73 -22.13
CA SER A 434 -3.26 -17.62 -22.42
C SER A 434 -3.97 -16.40 -23.03
N GLN A 435 -5.20 -16.56 -23.50
CA GLN A 435 -6.00 -15.52 -24.15
C GLN A 435 -7.20 -15.07 -23.30
N TYR A 436 -7.27 -15.53 -22.04
CA TYR A 436 -8.39 -15.25 -21.15
C TYR A 436 -8.73 -13.75 -21.07
N ILE A 437 -7.73 -12.92 -20.76
CA ILE A 437 -7.93 -11.47 -20.64
C ILE A 437 -8.34 -10.84 -21.97
N SER A 438 -7.78 -11.27 -23.10
CA SER A 438 -8.15 -10.73 -24.42
C SER A 438 -9.60 -11.06 -24.80
N LYS A 439 -10.12 -12.24 -24.40
CA LYS A 439 -11.55 -12.58 -24.54
C LYS A 439 -12.42 -11.66 -23.70
N GLN A 440 -12.06 -11.48 -22.43
CA GLN A 440 -12.78 -10.57 -21.51
C GLN A 440 -12.72 -9.10 -21.98
N ALA A 441 -11.60 -8.67 -22.56
CA ALA A 441 -11.46 -7.35 -23.16
C ALA A 441 -12.40 -7.18 -24.37
N ALA A 442 -12.66 -8.25 -25.15
CA ALA A 442 -13.61 -8.22 -26.25
C ALA A 442 -15.05 -7.99 -25.75
N GLU A 443 -15.42 -8.58 -24.61
CA GLU A 443 -16.71 -8.36 -23.95
C GLU A 443 -16.86 -6.91 -23.47
N ALA A 444 -15.82 -6.38 -22.81
CA ALA A 444 -15.81 -4.99 -22.36
C ALA A 444 -15.89 -4.02 -23.55
N LEU A 445 -15.18 -4.30 -24.65
CA LEU A 445 -15.20 -3.50 -25.86
C LEU A 445 -16.60 -3.45 -26.49
N GLY A 446 -17.28 -4.59 -26.58
CA GLY A 446 -18.67 -4.64 -27.06
C GLY A 446 -19.60 -3.75 -26.24
N THR A 447 -19.47 -3.79 -24.90
CA THR A 447 -20.26 -2.95 -23.99
C THR A 447 -19.95 -1.46 -24.16
N ILE A 448 -18.67 -1.09 -24.26
CA ILE A 448 -18.22 0.28 -24.50
C ILE A 448 -18.82 0.81 -25.80
N ILE A 449 -18.75 0.04 -26.88
CA ILE A 449 -19.25 0.45 -28.19
C ILE A 449 -20.75 0.56 -28.22
N GLN A 450 -21.46 -0.37 -27.58
CA GLN A 450 -22.90 -0.25 -27.40
C GLN A 450 -23.29 1.03 -26.66
N SER A 451 -22.54 1.46 -25.65
CA SER A 451 -22.81 2.74 -24.99
C SER A 451 -22.49 3.96 -25.87
N ILE A 452 -21.40 3.93 -26.65
CA ILE A 452 -21.02 5.04 -27.55
C ILE A 452 -22.03 5.18 -28.70
N LEU A 453 -22.36 4.09 -29.40
CA LEU A 453 -23.27 4.12 -30.55
C LEU A 453 -24.69 4.54 -30.15
N MET A 454 -25.15 4.14 -28.98
CA MET A 454 -26.48 4.50 -28.47
C MET A 454 -26.54 5.89 -27.82
N SER A 455 -25.42 6.58 -27.67
CA SER A 455 -25.41 7.92 -27.09
C SER A 455 -25.88 8.96 -28.12
N PRO A 456 -26.91 9.77 -27.80
CA PRO A 456 -27.32 10.88 -28.67
C PRO A 456 -26.36 12.07 -28.63
N LYS A 457 -25.42 12.09 -27.67
CA LYS A 457 -24.43 13.16 -27.49
C LYS A 457 -23.17 12.96 -28.34
N ILE A 458 -23.07 11.82 -29.00
CA ILE A 458 -21.95 11.46 -29.87
C ILE A 458 -22.45 11.50 -31.31
N ASP A 459 -21.70 12.18 -32.16
CA ASP A 459 -22.02 12.30 -33.57
C ASP A 459 -21.63 11.06 -34.39
N ASP A 460 -22.20 10.95 -35.58
CA ASP A 460 -21.97 9.81 -36.47
C ASP A 460 -20.53 9.69 -36.96
N ARG A 461 -19.81 10.82 -37.10
CA ARG A 461 -18.41 10.83 -37.53
C ARG A 461 -17.54 10.17 -36.45
N PHE A 462 -17.73 10.55 -35.19
CA PHE A 462 -17.01 9.99 -34.06
C PHE A 462 -17.40 8.52 -33.85
N LYS A 463 -18.69 8.16 -33.97
CA LYS A 463 -19.13 6.75 -33.95
C LYS A 463 -18.42 5.92 -35.02
N GLY A 464 -18.35 6.44 -36.25
CA GLY A 464 -17.65 5.80 -37.37
C GLY A 464 -16.16 5.63 -37.08
N TYR A 465 -15.48 6.71 -36.68
CA TYR A 465 -14.05 6.72 -36.36
C TYR A 465 -13.68 5.68 -35.29
N VAL A 466 -14.45 5.61 -34.21
CA VAL A 466 -14.24 4.63 -33.14
C VAL A 466 -14.44 3.19 -33.64
N LEU A 467 -15.42 2.96 -34.52
CA LEU A 467 -15.67 1.64 -35.11
C LEU A 467 -14.56 1.25 -36.10
N GLU A 468 -14.01 2.20 -36.86
CA GLU A 468 -12.86 1.97 -37.75
C GLU A 468 -11.64 1.49 -36.97
N ILE A 469 -11.26 2.20 -35.90
CA ILE A 469 -10.13 1.81 -35.03
C ILE A 469 -10.23 0.34 -34.62
N ILE A 470 -11.42 -0.08 -34.19
CA ILE A 470 -11.64 -1.43 -33.70
C ILE A 470 -11.58 -2.47 -34.81
N LEU A 471 -12.24 -2.20 -35.94
CA LEU A 471 -12.27 -3.14 -37.07
C LEU A 471 -10.90 -3.29 -37.73
N GLU A 472 -10.09 -2.22 -37.75
CA GLU A 472 -8.70 -2.29 -38.19
C GLU A 472 -7.85 -3.25 -37.33
N LYS A 473 -8.11 -3.30 -36.02
CA LYS A 473 -7.46 -4.27 -35.12
C LYS A 473 -8.00 -5.67 -35.36
N PHE A 474 -9.32 -5.83 -35.43
CA PHE A 474 -9.98 -7.11 -35.70
C PHE A 474 -9.46 -7.77 -36.99
N ARG A 475 -9.27 -6.97 -38.04
CA ARG A 475 -8.72 -7.42 -39.34
C ARG A 475 -7.45 -8.24 -39.19
N ARG A 476 -6.61 -7.94 -38.20
CA ARG A 476 -5.28 -8.56 -38.03
C ARG A 476 -5.32 -9.97 -37.44
N PHE A 477 -6.36 -10.32 -36.71
CA PHE A 477 -6.44 -11.61 -36.02
C PHE A 477 -7.65 -12.47 -36.42
N GLN A 478 -8.63 -11.93 -37.15
CA GLN A 478 -9.82 -12.71 -37.55
C GLN A 478 -9.50 -14.00 -38.34
N SER A 479 -8.46 -14.01 -39.15
CA SER A 479 -8.09 -15.18 -39.99
C SER A 479 -7.04 -16.09 -39.35
N ARG A 480 -6.63 -15.77 -38.12
CA ARG A 480 -5.56 -16.47 -37.41
C ARG A 480 -6.12 -17.60 -36.56
N LYS A 481 -5.68 -18.83 -36.83
CA LYS A 481 -6.13 -20.03 -36.09
C LYS A 481 -5.82 -19.96 -34.59
N ASP A 482 -4.69 -19.35 -34.24
CA ASP A 482 -4.28 -19.16 -32.86
C ASP A 482 -5.13 -18.13 -32.12
N ALA A 483 -5.81 -17.20 -32.81
CA ALA A 483 -6.67 -16.18 -32.20
C ALA A 483 -8.17 -16.40 -32.45
N ASP A 484 -8.55 -17.57 -32.98
CA ASP A 484 -9.91 -17.88 -33.40
C ASP A 484 -10.94 -17.70 -32.27
N THR A 485 -10.59 -18.15 -31.07
CA THR A 485 -11.47 -18.02 -29.90
C THR A 485 -11.67 -16.56 -29.46
N VAL A 486 -10.67 -15.70 -29.66
CA VAL A 486 -10.78 -14.25 -29.40
C VAL A 486 -11.59 -13.57 -30.49
N ALA A 487 -11.43 -13.98 -31.76
CA ALA A 487 -12.24 -13.49 -32.88
C ALA A 487 -13.72 -13.80 -32.70
N HIS A 488 -14.05 -15.02 -32.27
CA HIS A 488 -15.42 -15.41 -31.93
C HIS A 488 -15.97 -14.60 -30.75
N ALA A 489 -15.19 -14.43 -29.66
CA ALA A 489 -15.60 -13.62 -28.51
C ALA A 489 -15.84 -12.15 -28.92
N PHE A 490 -14.98 -11.60 -29.79
CA PHE A 490 -15.11 -10.26 -30.33
C PHE A 490 -16.40 -10.08 -31.14
N ILE A 491 -16.66 -10.94 -32.13
CA ILE A 491 -17.90 -10.89 -32.92
C ILE A 491 -19.12 -11.03 -32.00
N ASN A 492 -19.08 -12.00 -31.08
CA ASN A 492 -20.20 -12.27 -30.19
C ASN A 492 -20.53 -11.07 -29.29
N SER A 493 -19.51 -10.43 -28.74
CA SER A 493 -19.67 -9.26 -27.88
C SER A 493 -20.14 -8.04 -28.65
N MET A 494 -19.58 -7.79 -29.84
CA MET A 494 -19.90 -6.62 -30.66
C MET A 494 -21.29 -6.69 -31.28
N ILE A 495 -21.75 -7.89 -31.68
CA ILE A 495 -23.01 -8.06 -32.42
C ILE A 495 -24.11 -8.56 -31.48
N PHE A 496 -23.89 -9.61 -30.70
CA PHE A 496 -24.94 -10.24 -29.89
C PHE A 496 -24.99 -9.74 -28.43
N GLY A 497 -24.00 -8.92 -28.02
CA GLY A 497 -23.97 -8.24 -26.71
C GLY A 497 -24.06 -9.17 -25.50
N ASN A 498 -23.59 -10.43 -25.64
CA ASN A 498 -23.64 -11.46 -24.61
C ASN A 498 -25.02 -11.60 -23.92
N GLY A 499 -26.11 -11.33 -24.63
CA GLY A 499 -27.49 -11.42 -24.14
C GLY A 499 -28.10 -10.13 -23.56
N TYR A 500 -27.36 -9.02 -23.52
CA TYR A 500 -27.82 -7.73 -22.96
C TYR A 500 -27.70 -6.58 -23.96
N LEU A 501 -28.45 -6.66 -25.05
CA LEU A 501 -28.50 -5.61 -26.08
C LEU A 501 -29.54 -4.53 -25.77
N LYS A 502 -29.15 -3.27 -25.96
CA LYS A 502 -30.05 -2.11 -25.92
C LYS A 502 -30.92 -2.16 -27.18
N GLU A 503 -32.21 -1.85 -27.02
CA GLU A 503 -33.14 -1.80 -28.14
C GLU A 503 -32.67 -0.79 -29.20
N GLY A 504 -32.71 -1.18 -30.48
CA GLY A 504 -32.22 -0.36 -31.59
C GLY A 504 -30.71 -0.44 -31.86
N TYR A 505 -29.92 -1.08 -31.01
CA TYR A 505 -28.46 -1.17 -31.18
C TYR A 505 -28.03 -1.76 -32.53
N HIS A 506 -28.63 -2.88 -32.96
CA HIS A 506 -28.29 -3.51 -34.23
C HIS A 506 -28.54 -2.61 -35.44
N GLN A 507 -29.64 -1.84 -35.41
CA GLN A 507 -29.97 -0.90 -36.48
C GLN A 507 -28.93 0.21 -36.55
N GLU A 508 -28.53 0.74 -35.38
CA GLU A 508 -27.53 1.78 -35.29
C GLU A 508 -26.13 1.29 -35.69
N LEU A 509 -25.70 0.12 -35.21
CA LEU A 509 -24.44 -0.51 -35.61
C LEU A 509 -24.40 -0.72 -37.12
N ARG A 510 -25.46 -1.28 -37.71
CA ARG A 510 -25.56 -1.49 -39.16
C ARG A 510 -25.56 -0.18 -39.94
N ARG A 511 -26.20 0.87 -39.42
CA ARG A 511 -26.24 2.20 -40.04
C ARG A 511 -24.86 2.84 -40.08
N ILE A 512 -24.14 2.85 -38.97
CA ILE A 512 -22.78 3.40 -38.88
C ILE A 512 -21.80 2.53 -39.70
N TYR A 513 -21.88 1.21 -39.58
CA TYR A 513 -21.03 0.28 -40.32
C TYR A 513 -21.10 0.50 -41.84
N LYS A 514 -22.29 0.68 -42.40
CA LYS A 514 -22.48 0.93 -43.85
C LYS A 514 -21.80 2.20 -44.36
N ASN A 515 -21.58 3.18 -43.48
CA ASN A 515 -20.94 4.45 -43.82
C ASN A 515 -19.40 4.37 -43.75
N LEU A 516 -18.84 3.27 -43.25
CA LEU A 516 -17.39 3.06 -43.21
C LEU A 516 -16.80 2.76 -44.59
N ASP A 517 -15.49 2.95 -44.71
CA ASP A 517 -14.72 2.63 -45.91
C ASP A 517 -15.04 1.21 -46.42
N HIS A 518 -15.44 1.13 -47.69
CA HIS A 518 -15.71 -0.11 -48.40
C HIS A 518 -14.53 -1.10 -48.37
N ALA A 519 -13.28 -0.61 -48.38
CA ALA A 519 -12.10 -1.46 -48.32
C ALA A 519 -11.98 -2.15 -46.95
N LEU A 520 -12.21 -1.40 -45.86
CA LEU A 520 -12.23 -1.96 -44.51
C LEU A 520 -13.34 -3.00 -44.37
N ARG A 521 -14.55 -2.70 -44.87
CA ARG A 521 -15.68 -3.63 -44.82
C ARG A 521 -15.41 -4.94 -45.56
N HIS A 522 -14.77 -4.86 -46.73
CA HIS A 522 -14.34 -6.03 -47.47
C HIS A 522 -13.27 -6.83 -46.71
N ASP A 523 -12.33 -6.15 -46.05
CA ASP A 523 -11.27 -6.79 -45.29
C ASP A 523 -11.78 -7.50 -44.03
N VAL A 524 -12.92 -7.10 -43.44
CA VAL A 524 -13.53 -7.73 -42.25
C VAL A 524 -14.76 -8.59 -42.59
N GLU A 525 -14.66 -9.43 -43.62
CA GLU A 525 -15.77 -10.25 -44.14
C GLU A 525 -16.50 -11.06 -43.05
N SER A 526 -15.77 -11.66 -42.11
CA SER A 526 -16.36 -12.45 -41.01
C SER A 526 -17.32 -11.61 -40.14
N PHE A 527 -17.01 -10.34 -39.93
CA PHE A 527 -17.85 -9.41 -39.18
C PHE A 527 -19.07 -8.97 -40.00
N ASP A 528 -18.90 -8.68 -41.29
CA ASP A 528 -20.02 -8.33 -42.19
C ASP A 528 -21.05 -9.46 -42.28
N LEU A 529 -20.58 -10.70 -42.49
CA LEU A 529 -21.45 -11.88 -42.55
C LEU A 529 -22.23 -12.06 -41.24
N ALA A 530 -21.57 -11.95 -40.09
CA ALA A 530 -22.22 -12.06 -38.79
C ALA A 530 -23.23 -10.93 -38.55
N LEU A 531 -22.92 -9.71 -38.97
CA LEU A 531 -23.80 -8.55 -38.81
C LEU A 531 -25.03 -8.62 -39.72
N ASN A 532 -24.91 -9.25 -40.88
CA ASN A 532 -26.03 -9.46 -41.79
C ASN A 532 -26.91 -10.65 -41.39
N ALA A 533 -26.37 -11.62 -40.64
CA ALA A 533 -27.09 -12.77 -40.11
C ALA A 533 -27.90 -12.47 -38.84
N ALA A 534 -27.49 -11.46 -38.06
CA ALA A 534 -28.23 -10.91 -36.92
C ALA A 534 -29.39 -10.02 -37.38
#